data_AF-A0ABD3F764-F1
#
_entry.id   AF-A0ABD3F764-F1
#
_cell.length_a   1.000
_cell.length_b   1.000
_cell.length_c   1.000
_cell.angle_alpha   90.00
_cell.angle_beta   90.00
_cell.angle_gamma   90.00
#
_symmetry.space_group_name_H-M   'P 1'
#
loop_
_entity.id
_entity.type
_entity.pdbx_description
1 polymer ?
#
loop_
_entity_poly.entity_id
_entity_poly.type
_entity_poly.pdbx_seq_one_letter_code
_entity_poly.pdbx_strand_id
1 'polypeptide(L)'
;MLHSFRSAVAASFLLAVAGTELVQADTLCSLPPVTYAKAKTAYPASAFAIEALEKYGIATWYSDRTENGDYAQTAADLVSSCSEDSRISVVVYGLPNKDCAAKESAVGSTVQSASDYVSFLNTLTSAIGNRKVLYILEPDAIGLLADTTGCGQSAGYLANLQTAIGLLSQNENADIYLDVGYWTLEYPGTSTAVADIVKQLVSAGSKVKGIMLNTSNYQSTSKLSTLCSNFQSAVGSTDLKCIFDTSRNYHGGPSSNEWCNVKSAGIGSLPSSETGISNVDYFIWAKPPGDSDGTCDGRTSDSMQGPGAGVFFNDLFQSLWNQGIMVTEKGYPAIDGTVRSSTGSTTQASSSTGGQNQNQNKGQEAAVYNASAPATPSAALKTGGSTPSTTSTPAPADQTNYKSTGTQTNLQAGDATSAPTTTSTPTPVSKAADSQQISTESSNSTTMGAGVIVLIALVAAAVVALAAIVSIRHRQKKMINSAKTPELSALAPLPTTIVDFRPHRTTLSRNPNIL
;
A
#
# COMPACT_ATOMS: atom_id res chain seq x y z
N MET A 1 -16.09 -49.55 -65.02
CA MET A 1 -17.35 -48.77 -65.06
C MET A 1 -17.78 -48.61 -63.60
N LEU A 2 -17.95 -47.39 -63.05
CA LEU A 2 -19.12 -46.51 -63.20
C LEU A 2 -20.41 -47.24 -62.78
N HIS A 3 -21.28 -46.79 -61.87
CA HIS A 3 -21.35 -45.60 -60.99
C HIS A 3 -22.35 -45.90 -59.85
N SER A 4 -22.43 -45.21 -58.69
CA SER A 4 -21.48 -44.42 -57.89
C SER A 4 -22.15 -44.08 -56.53
N PHE A 5 -21.38 -43.95 -55.43
CA PHE A 5 -21.93 -43.55 -54.12
C PHE A 5 -22.14 -42.03 -54.03
N ARG A 6 -23.27 -41.59 -53.44
CA ARG A 6 -23.52 -40.19 -53.06
C ARG A 6 -23.30 -40.01 -51.55
N SER A 7 -22.33 -39.17 -51.20
CA SER A 7 -22.04 -38.80 -49.81
C SER A 7 -23.14 -37.91 -49.22
N ALA A 8 -23.48 -38.15 -47.95
CA ALA A 8 -24.25 -37.22 -47.12
C ALA A 8 -23.51 -37.05 -45.78
N VAL A 9 -22.60 -36.09 -45.73
CA VAL A 9 -21.87 -35.71 -44.51
C VAL A 9 -22.53 -34.44 -43.97
N ALA A 10 -23.28 -34.55 -42.88
CA ALA A 10 -23.83 -33.40 -42.19
C ALA A 10 -22.74 -32.73 -41.36
N ALA A 11 -22.27 -31.56 -41.79
CA ALA A 11 -21.27 -30.78 -41.08
C ALA A 11 -21.93 -29.94 -39.97
N SER A 12 -21.99 -30.50 -38.76
CA SER A 12 -22.46 -29.79 -37.57
C SER A 12 -21.48 -28.69 -37.15
N PHE A 13 -21.72 -27.45 -37.58
CA PHE A 13 -21.00 -26.28 -37.09
C PHE A 13 -21.38 -25.98 -35.64
N LEU A 14 -20.61 -26.53 -34.69
CA LEU A 14 -20.61 -26.06 -33.31
C LEU A 14 -19.95 -24.68 -33.25
N LEU A 15 -20.78 -23.64 -33.17
CA LEU A 15 -20.30 -22.27 -33.01
C LEU A 15 -19.81 -22.08 -31.58
N ALA A 16 -18.51 -22.30 -31.36
CA ALA A 16 -17.85 -22.02 -30.10
C ALA A 16 -17.85 -20.50 -29.86
N VAL A 17 -18.87 -20.01 -29.15
CA VAL A 17 -18.88 -18.65 -28.62
C VAL A 17 -17.82 -18.59 -27.53
N ALA A 18 -16.61 -18.17 -27.92
CA ALA A 18 -15.57 -17.78 -27.00
C ALA A 18 -16.07 -16.55 -26.24
N GLY A 19 -16.65 -16.79 -25.06
CA GLY A 19 -17.00 -15.73 -24.14
C GLY A 19 -15.73 -15.02 -23.71
N THR A 20 -15.46 -13.85 -24.29
CA THR A 20 -14.56 -12.88 -23.67
C THR A 20 -15.23 -12.42 -22.39
N GLU A 21 -14.98 -13.12 -21.29
CA GLU A 21 -15.20 -12.54 -19.97
C GLU A 21 -14.40 -11.25 -19.93
N LEU A 22 -15.12 -10.12 -19.90
CA LEU A 22 -14.53 -8.85 -19.57
C LEU A 22 -14.08 -8.99 -18.12
N VAL A 23 -12.78 -9.24 -17.92
CA VAL A 23 -12.14 -9.29 -16.61
C VAL A 23 -12.20 -7.88 -16.04
N GLN A 24 -13.33 -7.58 -15.41
CA GLN A 24 -13.58 -6.32 -14.74
C GLN A 24 -12.52 -6.15 -13.65
N ALA A 25 -11.79 -5.03 -13.71
CA ALA A 25 -10.71 -4.74 -12.77
C ALA A 25 -11.18 -4.94 -11.32
N ASP A 26 -10.40 -5.70 -10.54
CA ASP A 26 -10.73 -6.03 -9.16
C ASP A 26 -10.81 -4.73 -8.35
N THR A 27 -12.03 -4.30 -8.04
CA THR A 27 -12.25 -3.04 -7.32
C THR A 27 -11.76 -3.22 -5.90
N LEU A 28 -10.67 -2.53 -5.58
CA LEU A 28 -10.05 -2.55 -4.25
C LEU A 28 -10.94 -1.81 -3.26
N CYS A 29 -11.32 -2.50 -2.19
CA CYS A 29 -12.17 -1.98 -1.13
C CYS A 29 -11.48 -2.07 0.24
N SER A 30 -11.76 -1.09 1.09
CA SER A 30 -11.18 -0.93 2.42
C SER A 30 -12.07 -0.04 3.27
N LEU A 31 -11.76 0.08 4.56
CA LEU A 31 -12.33 1.11 5.43
C LEU A 31 -11.62 2.46 5.19
N PRO A 32 -12.34 3.59 5.24
CA PRO A 32 -11.73 4.92 5.31
C PRO A 32 -10.71 5.00 6.46
N PRO A 33 -9.55 5.68 6.27
CA PRO A 33 -8.57 5.89 7.32
C PRO A 33 -9.18 6.50 8.59
N VAL A 34 -8.83 5.95 9.76
CA VAL A 34 -9.39 6.35 11.07
C VAL A 34 -9.20 7.83 11.42
N THR A 35 -8.24 8.47 10.76
CA THR A 35 -7.92 9.90 10.87
C THR A 35 -8.91 10.79 10.10
N TYR A 36 -9.45 10.32 8.97
CA TYR A 36 -10.18 11.14 7.99
C TYR A 36 -11.49 11.73 8.54
N ALA A 37 -12.25 10.99 9.34
CA ALA A 37 -13.49 11.49 9.94
C ALA A 37 -13.25 12.70 10.88
N LYS A 38 -12.15 12.68 11.65
CA LYS A 38 -11.72 13.81 12.48
C LYS A 38 -11.16 14.94 11.62
N ALA A 39 -10.34 14.61 10.61
CA ALA A 39 -9.74 15.57 9.70
C ALA A 39 -10.77 16.41 8.93
N LYS A 40 -11.83 15.81 8.38
CA LYS A 40 -12.92 16.54 7.71
C LYS A 40 -13.61 17.55 8.62
N THR A 41 -13.73 17.23 9.91
CA THR A 41 -14.33 18.11 10.93
C THR A 41 -13.39 19.24 11.33
N ALA A 42 -12.09 18.95 11.48
CA ALA A 42 -11.07 19.91 11.89
C ALA A 42 -10.63 20.86 10.75
N TYR A 43 -10.69 20.39 9.49
CA TYR A 43 -10.21 21.10 8.31
C TYR A 43 -11.29 21.15 7.20
N PRO A 44 -12.39 21.93 7.36
CA PRO A 44 -13.48 21.96 6.39
C PRO A 44 -13.07 22.34 4.96
N ALA A 45 -12.02 23.14 4.80
CA ALA A 45 -11.45 23.47 3.48
C ALA A 45 -10.88 22.23 2.75
N SER A 46 -10.32 21.28 3.50
CA SER A 46 -9.77 20.02 2.98
C SER A 46 -10.83 18.92 2.85
N ALA A 47 -12.03 19.11 3.41
CA ALA A 47 -13.01 18.03 3.56
C ALA A 47 -13.46 17.42 2.23
N PHE A 48 -13.71 18.24 1.20
CA PHE A 48 -14.11 17.77 -0.14
C PHE A 48 -13.04 16.87 -0.80
N ALA A 49 -11.76 17.12 -0.52
CA ALA A 49 -10.64 16.36 -1.03
C ALA A 49 -10.53 15.02 -0.30
N ILE A 50 -10.70 15.01 1.02
CA ILE A 50 -10.76 13.78 1.82
C ILE A 50 -11.94 12.90 1.34
N GLU A 51 -13.14 13.47 1.15
CA GLU A 51 -14.32 12.79 0.59
C GLU A 51 -14.15 12.34 -0.88
N ALA A 52 -13.15 12.84 -1.59
CA ALA A 52 -12.77 12.35 -2.91
C ALA A 52 -11.82 11.16 -2.84
N LEU A 53 -10.94 11.10 -1.83
CA LEU A 53 -10.03 9.97 -1.60
C LEU A 53 -10.74 8.77 -0.96
N GLU A 54 -11.74 8.99 -0.10
CA GLU A 54 -12.59 7.94 0.52
C GLU A 54 -13.38 7.07 -0.50
N LYS A 55 -13.33 7.42 -1.79
CA LYS A 55 -13.94 6.66 -2.89
C LYS A 55 -13.01 5.59 -3.50
N TYR A 56 -11.76 5.52 -3.04
CA TYR A 56 -10.75 4.57 -3.52
C TYR A 56 -10.25 3.68 -2.37
N GLY A 57 -9.77 2.49 -2.71
CA GLY A 57 -9.17 1.55 -1.76
C GLY A 57 -7.82 2.01 -1.20
N ILE A 58 -7.85 2.86 -0.16
CA ILE A 58 -6.71 3.09 0.73
C ILE A 58 -6.60 1.89 1.68
N ALA A 59 -5.57 1.06 1.55
CA ALA A 59 -5.51 -0.23 2.23
C ALA A 59 -5.66 -0.08 3.75
N THR A 60 -6.55 -0.87 4.36
CA THR A 60 -6.80 -0.78 5.80
C THR A 60 -5.66 -1.41 6.58
N TRP A 61 -5.07 -0.64 7.50
CA TRP A 61 -4.04 -1.13 8.42
C TRP A 61 -4.70 -1.96 9.52
N TYR A 62 -4.77 -3.27 9.30
CA TYR A 62 -5.11 -4.25 10.32
C TYR A 62 -3.88 -4.41 11.23
N SER A 63 -3.88 -3.63 12.31
CA SER A 63 -2.75 -3.42 13.21
C SER A 63 -3.11 -3.82 14.63
N ASP A 64 -2.16 -4.39 15.35
CA ASP A 64 -2.33 -4.77 16.76
C ASP A 64 -2.19 -3.59 17.74
N ARG A 65 -1.88 -2.38 17.25
CA ARG A 65 -1.65 -1.18 18.07
C ARG A 65 -2.97 -0.53 18.48
N THR A 66 -3.15 -0.28 19.77
CA THR A 66 -4.40 0.25 20.35
C THR A 66 -4.84 1.61 19.79
N GLU A 67 -3.94 2.41 19.20
CA GLU A 67 -4.30 3.67 18.53
C GLU A 67 -5.01 3.48 17.18
N ASN A 68 -4.85 2.32 16.54
CA ASN A 68 -5.61 1.95 15.34
C ASN A 68 -7.03 1.45 15.68
N GLY A 69 -7.30 1.14 16.95
CA GLY A 69 -8.59 0.64 17.45
C GLY A 69 -8.53 -0.83 17.88
N ASP A 70 -9.68 -1.50 17.84
CA ASP A 70 -9.78 -2.95 17.99
C ASP A 70 -9.65 -3.63 16.62
N TYR A 71 -8.67 -4.52 16.48
CA TYR A 71 -8.47 -5.27 15.24
C TYR A 71 -9.65 -6.21 14.96
N ALA A 72 -10.28 -6.81 15.98
CA ALA A 72 -11.40 -7.73 15.79
C ALA A 72 -12.61 -7.02 15.19
N GLN A 73 -12.95 -5.83 15.72
CA GLN A 73 -13.95 -4.96 15.12
C GLN A 73 -13.54 -4.49 13.71
N THR A 74 -12.27 -4.13 13.49
CA THR A 74 -11.76 -3.71 12.17
C THR A 74 -11.96 -4.77 11.08
N ALA A 75 -11.73 -6.06 11.40
CA ALA A 75 -11.98 -7.15 10.45
C ALA A 75 -13.48 -7.39 10.17
N ALA A 76 -14.34 -7.22 11.17
CA ALA A 76 -15.79 -7.31 11.00
C ALA A 76 -16.36 -6.14 10.17
N ASP A 77 -15.85 -4.93 10.41
CA ASP A 77 -16.23 -3.71 9.70
C ASP A 77 -15.80 -3.77 8.22
N LEU A 78 -14.59 -4.28 7.93
CA LEU A 78 -14.11 -4.51 6.56
C LEU A 78 -15.08 -5.39 5.75
N VAL A 79 -15.43 -6.57 6.29
CA VAL A 79 -16.24 -7.57 5.59
C VAL A 79 -17.69 -7.14 5.43
N SER A 80 -18.21 -6.35 6.37
CA SER A 80 -19.58 -5.79 6.32
C SER A 80 -19.70 -4.50 5.49
N SER A 81 -18.61 -3.73 5.31
CA SER A 81 -18.59 -2.51 4.51
C SER A 81 -18.27 -2.79 3.03
N CYS A 82 -17.40 -3.75 2.74
CA CYS A 82 -17.02 -4.08 1.36
C CYS A 82 -18.02 -5.02 0.68
N SER A 83 -18.22 -4.83 -0.63
CA SER A 83 -19.05 -5.72 -1.45
C SER A 83 -18.43 -7.11 -1.60
N GLU A 84 -19.27 -8.14 -1.76
CA GLU A 84 -18.83 -9.51 -2.08
C GLU A 84 -17.98 -9.56 -3.37
N ASP A 85 -18.33 -8.74 -4.37
CA ASP A 85 -17.63 -8.67 -5.66
C ASP A 85 -16.26 -7.96 -5.59
N SER A 86 -16.04 -7.15 -4.55
CA SER A 86 -14.85 -6.31 -4.37
C SER A 86 -13.71 -7.05 -3.67
N ARG A 87 -12.46 -6.72 -4.02
CA ARG A 87 -11.28 -7.25 -3.35
C ARG A 87 -10.95 -6.42 -2.12
N ILE A 88 -11.04 -7.02 -0.94
CA ILE A 88 -10.63 -6.39 0.32
C ILE A 88 -9.12 -6.11 0.27
N SER A 89 -8.66 -4.92 0.63
CA SER A 89 -7.24 -4.51 0.61
C SER A 89 -6.77 -4.16 2.01
N VAL A 90 -5.84 -4.95 2.55
CA VAL A 90 -5.40 -4.89 3.95
C VAL A 90 -3.87 -4.91 4.06
N VAL A 91 -3.33 -4.00 4.86
CA VAL A 91 -1.98 -4.11 5.41
C VAL A 91 -2.08 -4.89 6.72
N VAL A 92 -1.49 -6.08 6.78
CA VAL A 92 -1.38 -6.90 7.99
C VAL A 92 -0.13 -6.44 8.74
N TYR A 93 -0.32 -5.88 9.94
CA TYR A 93 0.76 -5.24 10.68
C TYR A 93 0.68 -5.49 12.20
N GLY A 94 0.91 -6.72 12.63
CA GLY A 94 0.86 -7.17 14.02
C GLY A 94 1.99 -8.08 14.45
N LEU A 95 3.14 -8.09 13.74
CA LEU A 95 4.27 -8.96 14.08
C LEU A 95 4.79 -8.71 15.52
N PRO A 96 5.02 -9.75 16.35
CA PRO A 96 5.53 -9.56 17.70
C PRO A 96 6.99 -9.06 17.63
N ASN A 97 7.31 -8.05 18.43
CA ASN A 97 8.59 -7.32 18.37
C ASN A 97 8.83 -6.61 17.00
N LYS A 98 7.78 -6.12 16.32
CA LYS A 98 7.91 -5.31 15.10
C LYS A 98 8.79 -4.06 15.28
N ASP A 99 9.23 -3.50 14.16
CA ASP A 99 10.12 -2.35 14.06
C ASP A 99 11.42 -2.53 14.87
N CYS A 100 12.02 -3.73 14.91
CA CYS A 100 13.09 -4.05 15.87
C CYS A 100 14.30 -3.09 15.88
N ALA A 101 14.57 -2.38 14.78
CA ALA A 101 15.58 -1.34 14.67
C ALA A 101 15.13 0.04 15.20
N ALA A 102 13.92 0.50 14.85
CA ALA A 102 13.42 1.85 15.14
C ALA A 102 12.55 1.93 16.41
N LYS A 103 11.75 0.90 16.67
CA LYS A 103 10.84 0.70 17.82
C LYS A 103 9.68 1.68 17.98
N GLU A 104 9.58 2.70 17.13
CA GLU A 104 8.52 3.72 17.17
C GLU A 104 7.11 3.10 17.20
N SER A 105 6.82 2.13 16.33
CA SER A 105 5.49 1.49 16.28
C SER A 105 5.32 0.30 17.23
N ALA A 106 6.31 -0.03 18.07
CA ALA A 106 6.12 -1.04 19.12
C ALA A 106 5.27 -0.50 20.30
N VAL A 107 5.13 0.83 20.40
CA VAL A 107 4.28 1.47 21.41
C VAL A 107 2.81 1.20 21.12
N GLY A 108 2.11 0.64 22.10
CA GLY A 108 0.67 0.33 22.03
C GLY A 108 0.34 -1.03 21.41
N SER A 109 1.33 -1.83 20.98
CA SER A 109 1.12 -3.18 20.44
C SER A 109 0.54 -4.15 21.48
N THR A 110 -0.43 -4.95 21.04
CA THR A 110 -1.11 -5.99 21.84
C THR A 110 -0.63 -7.41 21.53
N VAL A 111 0.02 -7.63 20.38
CA VAL A 111 0.66 -8.91 20.03
C VAL A 111 2.09 -8.94 20.56
N GLN A 112 2.33 -9.80 21.56
CA GLN A 112 3.61 -9.87 22.28
C GLN A 112 4.33 -11.21 22.09
N SER A 113 3.65 -12.23 21.53
CA SER A 113 4.17 -13.56 21.26
C SER A 113 3.68 -14.13 19.93
N ALA A 114 4.32 -15.20 19.45
CA ALA A 114 3.88 -15.93 18.27
C ALA A 114 2.46 -16.52 18.42
N SER A 115 2.05 -16.90 19.65
CA SER A 115 0.68 -17.35 19.96
C SER A 115 -0.35 -16.23 19.85
N ASP A 116 0.00 -15.01 20.25
CA ASP A 116 -0.88 -13.84 20.09
C ASP A 116 -1.00 -13.49 18.61
N TYR A 117 0.11 -13.57 17.86
CA TYR A 117 0.14 -13.32 16.41
C TYR A 117 -0.71 -14.32 15.63
N VAL A 118 -0.65 -15.61 15.97
CA VAL A 118 -1.57 -16.64 15.43
C VAL A 118 -3.03 -16.31 15.75
N SER A 119 -3.32 -15.78 16.94
CA SER A 119 -4.70 -15.41 17.34
C SER A 119 -5.21 -14.16 16.59
N PHE A 120 -4.34 -13.17 16.42
CA PHE A 120 -4.56 -11.97 15.61
C PHE A 120 -4.81 -12.30 14.14
N LEU A 121 -4.00 -13.19 13.54
CA LEU A 121 -4.17 -13.67 12.17
C LEU A 121 -5.45 -14.51 12.01
N ASN A 122 -5.74 -15.42 12.94
CA ASN A 122 -6.96 -16.24 12.91
C ASN A 122 -8.23 -15.38 13.03
N THR A 123 -8.17 -14.24 13.72
CA THR A 123 -9.29 -13.28 13.78
C THR A 123 -9.56 -12.67 12.40
N LEU A 124 -8.50 -12.27 11.68
CA LEU A 124 -8.60 -11.73 10.32
C LEU A 124 -9.14 -12.78 9.32
N THR A 125 -8.54 -13.97 9.29
CA THR A 125 -8.93 -15.02 8.34
C THR A 125 -10.32 -15.58 8.61
N SER A 126 -10.74 -15.68 9.88
CA SER A 126 -12.10 -16.12 10.24
C SER A 126 -13.17 -15.11 9.84
N ALA A 127 -12.88 -13.81 9.90
CA ALA A 127 -13.79 -12.77 9.45
C ALA A 127 -13.88 -12.70 7.92
N ILE A 128 -12.74 -12.67 7.23
CA ILE A 128 -12.67 -12.55 5.77
C ILE A 128 -13.14 -13.84 5.06
N GLY A 129 -12.92 -15.00 5.67
CA GLY A 129 -13.30 -16.30 5.11
C GLY A 129 -12.73 -16.49 3.70
N ASN A 130 -13.62 -16.73 2.73
CA ASN A 130 -13.27 -16.96 1.32
C ASN A 130 -13.46 -15.72 0.42
N ARG A 131 -13.63 -14.51 0.97
CA ARG A 131 -13.75 -13.27 0.19
C ARG A 131 -12.47 -13.01 -0.63
N LYS A 132 -12.57 -12.35 -1.79
CA LYS A 132 -11.40 -11.81 -2.51
C LYS A 132 -10.63 -10.87 -1.58
N VAL A 133 -9.33 -11.08 -1.42
CA VAL A 133 -8.49 -10.25 -0.55
C VAL A 133 -7.09 -10.07 -1.12
N LEU A 134 -6.52 -8.89 -0.91
CA LEU A 134 -5.11 -8.55 -1.10
C LEU A 134 -4.52 -8.26 0.27
N TYR A 135 -3.50 -9.03 0.66
CA TYR A 135 -2.75 -8.82 1.89
C TYR A 135 -1.37 -8.24 1.54
N ILE A 136 -1.08 -7.03 2.01
CA ILE A 136 0.29 -6.54 2.18
C ILE A 136 0.77 -7.07 3.53
N LEU A 137 1.73 -7.99 3.53
CA LEU A 137 2.17 -8.68 4.76
C LEU A 137 3.37 -7.98 5.40
N GLU A 138 3.17 -7.51 6.63
CA GLU A 138 4.15 -7.00 7.60
C GLU A 138 5.23 -6.08 6.98
N PRO A 139 4.91 -4.80 6.75
CA PRO A 139 5.87 -3.75 6.38
C PRO A 139 7.21 -3.84 7.11
N ASP A 140 8.29 -3.60 6.38
CA ASP A 140 9.69 -3.66 6.82
C ASP A 140 10.21 -5.04 7.31
N ALA A 141 9.35 -6.04 7.55
CA ALA A 141 9.77 -7.29 8.20
C ALA A 141 10.80 -8.11 7.40
N ILE A 142 10.67 -8.20 6.07
CA ILE A 142 11.71 -8.83 5.23
C ILE A 142 12.93 -7.91 5.10
N GLY A 143 12.75 -6.59 5.11
CA GLY A 143 13.87 -5.65 5.06
C GLY A 143 14.78 -5.74 6.29
N LEU A 144 14.18 -5.91 7.48
CA LEU A 144 14.87 -6.13 8.76
C LEU A 144 15.36 -7.58 8.96
N LEU A 145 14.98 -8.52 8.09
CA LEU A 145 15.61 -9.84 7.96
C LEU A 145 16.79 -9.83 6.98
N ALA A 146 16.74 -8.98 5.95
CA ALA A 146 17.79 -8.81 4.95
C ALA A 146 18.91 -7.85 5.38
N ASP A 147 18.77 -7.18 6.53
CA ASP A 147 19.75 -6.23 7.06
C ASP A 147 21.00 -6.92 7.66
N THR A 148 21.99 -6.10 8.03
CA THR A 148 23.22 -6.57 8.69
C THR A 148 23.21 -6.36 10.22
N THR A 149 22.09 -5.92 10.80
CA THR A 149 21.92 -5.79 12.26
C THR A 149 21.47 -7.11 12.88
N GLY A 150 20.76 -7.94 12.11
CA GLY A 150 20.20 -9.21 12.56
C GLY A 150 19.00 -9.04 13.50
N CYS A 151 18.39 -7.86 13.57
CA CYS A 151 17.28 -7.63 14.49
C CYS A 151 16.04 -8.46 14.12
N GLY A 152 15.69 -8.56 12.83
CA GLY A 152 14.53 -9.37 12.39
C GLY A 152 14.74 -10.87 12.61
N GLN A 153 15.98 -11.34 12.50
CA GLN A 153 16.34 -12.72 12.84
C GLN A 153 16.21 -12.96 14.35
N SER A 154 16.69 -12.02 15.17
CA SER A 154 16.62 -12.10 16.63
C SER A 154 15.18 -11.99 17.17
N ALA A 155 14.32 -11.24 16.47
CA ALA A 155 12.89 -11.12 16.74
C ALA A 155 12.04 -12.27 16.15
N GLY A 156 12.66 -13.24 15.47
CA GLY A 156 11.97 -14.43 14.94
C GLY A 156 11.06 -14.16 13.74
N TYR A 157 11.25 -13.06 13.00
CA TYR A 157 10.36 -12.63 11.93
C TYR A 157 10.15 -13.71 10.87
N LEU A 158 11.19 -14.47 10.48
CA LEU A 158 11.09 -15.51 9.44
C LEU A 158 10.05 -16.59 9.78
N ALA A 159 10.05 -17.10 11.02
CA ALA A 159 9.12 -18.14 11.46
C ALA A 159 7.68 -17.60 11.60
N ASN A 160 7.53 -16.36 12.05
CA ASN A 160 6.23 -15.69 12.11
C ASN A 160 5.67 -15.40 10.69
N LEU A 161 6.50 -14.96 9.74
CA LEU A 161 6.10 -14.76 8.33
C LEU A 161 5.69 -16.09 7.66
N GLN A 162 6.43 -17.19 7.89
CA GLN A 162 6.03 -18.52 7.44
C GLN A 162 4.67 -18.95 8.01
N THR A 163 4.44 -18.66 9.30
CA THR A 163 3.16 -18.92 9.98
C THR A 163 2.03 -18.07 9.37
N ALA A 164 2.27 -16.79 9.12
CA ALA A 164 1.30 -15.89 8.52
C ALA A 164 0.93 -16.30 7.10
N ILE A 165 1.91 -16.61 6.24
CA ILE A 165 1.64 -17.12 4.90
C ILE A 165 0.82 -18.42 4.96
N GLY A 166 1.14 -19.33 5.88
CA GLY A 166 0.40 -20.58 6.07
C GLY A 166 -1.06 -20.41 6.55
N LEU A 167 -1.36 -19.37 7.33
CA LEU A 167 -2.73 -19.06 7.76
C LEU A 167 -3.50 -18.27 6.69
N LEU A 168 -2.90 -17.23 6.12
CA LEU A 168 -3.52 -16.37 5.10
C LEU A 168 -3.79 -17.12 3.79
N SER A 169 -2.96 -18.11 3.45
CA SER A 169 -3.12 -18.93 2.23
C SER A 169 -4.30 -19.90 2.27
N GLN A 170 -4.97 -20.09 3.43
CA GLN A 170 -6.15 -20.97 3.53
C GLN A 170 -7.37 -20.40 2.80
N ASN A 171 -7.41 -19.09 2.56
CA ASN A 171 -8.37 -18.48 1.65
C ASN A 171 -7.90 -18.68 0.21
N GLU A 172 -8.63 -19.48 -0.57
CA GLU A 172 -8.30 -19.78 -1.96
C GLU A 172 -8.24 -18.54 -2.87
N ASN A 173 -8.95 -17.46 -2.51
CA ASN A 173 -9.06 -16.20 -3.25
C ASN A 173 -8.11 -15.09 -2.74
N ALA A 174 -7.18 -15.41 -1.82
CA ALA A 174 -6.19 -14.46 -1.34
C ALA A 174 -5.06 -14.24 -2.37
N ASP A 175 -4.61 -12.99 -2.46
CA ASP A 175 -3.35 -12.58 -3.06
C ASP A 175 -2.46 -12.01 -1.95
N ILE A 176 -1.30 -12.62 -1.67
CA ILE A 176 -0.36 -12.16 -0.64
C ILE A 176 0.85 -11.51 -1.32
N TYR A 177 1.17 -10.28 -0.95
CA TYR A 177 2.38 -9.58 -1.36
C TYR A 177 3.21 -9.23 -0.12
N LEU A 178 4.48 -9.64 -0.14
CA LEU A 178 5.38 -9.49 0.99
C LEU A 178 6.08 -8.13 0.93
N ASP A 179 6.00 -7.30 1.97
CA ASP A 179 6.78 -6.07 1.97
C ASP A 179 8.26 -6.35 2.22
N VAL A 180 9.14 -5.65 1.50
CA VAL A 180 10.60 -5.84 1.55
C VAL A 180 11.38 -4.56 1.86
N GLY A 181 10.71 -3.41 2.02
CA GLY A 181 11.32 -2.08 2.09
C GLY A 181 12.13 -1.73 0.84
N TYR A 182 11.64 -0.84 -0.04
CA TYR A 182 12.15 -0.72 -1.43
C TYR A 182 13.69 -0.52 -1.56
N TRP A 183 14.31 0.13 -0.57
CA TRP A 183 15.76 0.42 -0.51
C TRP A 183 16.62 -0.85 -0.48
N THR A 184 16.09 -1.97 0.01
CA THR A 184 16.80 -3.25 0.06
C THR A 184 17.13 -3.78 -1.33
N LEU A 185 16.32 -3.43 -2.34
CA LEU A 185 16.56 -3.82 -3.73
C LEU A 185 17.55 -2.90 -4.46
N GLU A 186 17.92 -1.75 -3.88
CA GLU A 186 18.88 -0.80 -4.48
C GLU A 186 20.34 -1.27 -4.34
N TYR A 187 20.63 -2.17 -3.40
CA TYR A 187 21.98 -2.68 -3.14
C TYR A 187 22.07 -4.19 -3.40
N PRO A 188 23.06 -4.70 -4.15
CA PRO A 188 23.13 -6.12 -4.54
C PRO A 188 23.15 -7.11 -3.37
N GLY A 189 23.77 -6.76 -2.23
CA GLY A 189 23.84 -7.62 -1.05
C GLY A 189 22.48 -7.87 -0.42
N THR A 190 21.79 -6.81 -0.03
CA THR A 190 20.43 -6.88 0.53
C THR A 190 19.42 -7.42 -0.49
N SER A 191 19.56 -7.07 -1.78
CA SER A 191 18.69 -7.59 -2.84
C SER A 191 18.80 -9.11 -3.01
N THR A 192 20.01 -9.65 -2.88
CA THR A 192 20.24 -11.11 -2.86
C THR A 192 19.61 -11.75 -1.62
N ALA A 193 19.83 -11.15 -0.43
CA ALA A 193 19.24 -11.64 0.81
C ALA A 193 17.70 -11.64 0.77
N VAL A 194 17.06 -10.57 0.27
CA VAL A 194 15.61 -10.51 0.04
C VAL A 194 15.14 -11.62 -0.90
N ALA A 195 15.82 -11.84 -2.03
CA ALA A 195 15.47 -12.91 -2.95
C ALA A 195 15.54 -14.31 -2.30
N ASP A 196 16.55 -14.56 -1.46
CA ASP A 196 16.72 -15.84 -0.76
C ASP A 196 15.78 -16.00 0.46
N ILE A 197 15.37 -14.91 1.11
CA ILE A 197 14.30 -14.92 2.12
C ILE A 197 12.95 -15.21 1.46
N VAL A 198 12.63 -14.57 0.33
CA VAL A 198 11.37 -14.83 -0.39
C VAL A 198 11.30 -16.27 -0.92
N LYS A 199 12.41 -16.86 -1.38
CA LYS A 199 12.50 -18.30 -1.72
C LYS A 199 12.18 -19.23 -0.53
N GLN A 200 12.45 -18.81 0.71
CA GLN A 200 12.12 -19.57 1.93
C GLN A 200 10.70 -19.35 2.43
N LEU A 201 10.02 -18.31 1.94
CA LEU A 201 8.65 -17.94 2.30
C LEU A 201 7.61 -18.44 1.28
N VAL A 202 7.97 -18.49 -0.01
CA VAL A 202 7.13 -19.02 -1.09
C VAL A 202 7.15 -20.55 -1.06
N SER A 203 6.12 -21.15 -0.47
CA SER A 203 5.92 -22.61 -0.43
C SER A 203 4.91 -23.07 -1.48
N ALA A 204 4.93 -24.36 -1.83
CA ALA A 204 3.97 -24.95 -2.76
C ALA A 204 2.54 -24.85 -2.21
N GLY A 205 1.63 -24.24 -2.99
CA GLY A 205 0.25 -23.96 -2.56
C GLY A 205 0.08 -22.65 -1.77
N SER A 206 1.15 -21.93 -1.43
CA SER A 206 1.03 -20.60 -0.85
C SER A 206 0.38 -19.60 -1.82
N LYS A 207 -0.32 -18.61 -1.26
CA LYS A 207 -1.00 -17.54 -2.01
C LYS A 207 -0.10 -16.33 -2.28
N VAL A 208 1.21 -16.47 -2.13
CA VAL A 208 2.19 -15.41 -2.40
C VAL A 208 2.25 -15.13 -3.90
N LYS A 209 1.94 -13.89 -4.28
CA LYS A 209 2.02 -13.37 -5.66
C LYS A 209 3.30 -12.59 -5.93
N GLY A 210 4.07 -12.28 -4.88
CA GLY A 210 5.37 -11.62 -4.95
C GLY A 210 5.51 -10.58 -3.85
N ILE A 211 5.91 -9.35 -4.19
CA ILE A 211 6.36 -8.36 -3.21
C ILE A 211 5.63 -7.01 -3.29
N MET A 212 5.56 -6.33 -2.16
CA MET A 212 5.14 -4.94 -2.04
C MET A 212 6.37 -4.03 -2.04
N LEU A 213 6.30 -2.92 -2.78
CA LEU A 213 7.33 -1.88 -2.80
C LEU A 213 6.73 -0.50 -2.53
N ASN A 214 7.60 0.40 -2.08
CA ASN A 214 7.34 1.83 -1.87
C ASN A 214 6.37 2.18 -0.73
N THR A 215 5.95 1.22 0.11
CA THR A 215 5.11 1.46 1.30
C THR A 215 5.57 2.69 2.08
N SER A 216 4.68 3.67 2.27
CA SER A 216 5.00 4.94 2.95
C SER A 216 6.12 5.77 2.31
N ASN A 217 6.47 5.55 1.04
CA ASN A 217 7.55 6.24 0.35
C ASN A 217 7.09 6.81 -1.02
N TYR A 218 8.03 7.31 -1.82
CA TYR A 218 7.78 8.32 -2.86
C TYR A 218 8.34 7.94 -4.24
N GLN A 219 9.01 6.80 -4.37
CA GLN A 219 9.79 6.44 -5.56
C GLN A 219 8.92 6.33 -6.82
N SER A 220 9.46 6.77 -7.95
CA SER A 220 8.73 6.77 -9.21
C SER A 220 8.42 5.34 -9.67
N THR A 221 7.24 5.16 -10.26
CA THR A 221 6.77 3.87 -10.80
C THR A 221 7.76 3.21 -11.77
N SER A 222 8.53 4.00 -12.53
CA SER A 222 9.60 3.49 -13.43
C SER A 222 10.81 2.93 -12.67
N LYS A 223 11.25 3.60 -11.60
CA LYS A 223 12.29 3.08 -10.69
C LYS A 223 11.82 1.79 -10.01
N LEU A 224 10.57 1.77 -9.53
CA LEU A 224 9.98 0.61 -8.87
C LEU A 224 9.83 -0.60 -9.81
N SER A 225 9.41 -0.39 -11.06
CA SER A 225 9.37 -1.48 -12.08
C SER A 225 10.76 -2.03 -12.40
N THR A 226 11.80 -1.19 -12.37
CA THR A 226 13.20 -1.61 -12.53
C THR A 226 13.68 -2.44 -11.34
N LEU A 227 13.41 -1.99 -10.11
CA LEU A 227 13.71 -2.76 -8.89
C LEU A 227 12.95 -4.10 -8.86
N CYS A 228 11.71 -4.12 -9.34
CA CYS A 228 10.92 -5.34 -9.50
C CYS A 228 11.58 -6.32 -10.50
N SER A 229 12.01 -5.86 -11.68
CA SER A 229 12.72 -6.72 -12.64
C SER A 229 14.05 -7.27 -12.09
N ASN A 230 14.76 -6.49 -11.28
CA ASN A 230 15.97 -6.94 -10.60
C ASN A 230 15.66 -8.03 -9.57
N PHE A 231 14.63 -7.85 -8.75
CA PHE A 231 14.12 -8.87 -7.83
C PHE A 231 13.69 -10.14 -8.57
N GLN A 232 12.89 -10.03 -9.64
CA GLN A 232 12.46 -11.17 -10.45
C GLN A 232 13.64 -11.97 -11.02
N SER A 233 14.72 -11.28 -11.41
CA SER A 233 15.97 -11.88 -11.86
C SER A 233 16.74 -12.60 -10.74
N ALA A 234 16.80 -12.01 -9.54
CA ALA A 234 17.49 -12.58 -8.38
C ALA A 234 16.73 -13.72 -7.69
N VAL A 235 15.39 -13.66 -7.71
CA VAL A 235 14.51 -14.72 -7.19
C VAL A 235 14.36 -15.88 -8.18
N GLY A 236 14.59 -15.61 -9.48
CA GLY A 236 14.52 -16.61 -10.55
C GLY A 236 13.09 -16.90 -11.03
N SER A 237 12.16 -15.96 -10.85
CA SER A 237 10.76 -16.10 -11.26
C SER A 237 10.16 -14.77 -11.72
N THR A 238 9.51 -14.80 -12.88
CA THR A 238 8.66 -13.71 -13.40
C THR A 238 7.22 -13.76 -12.91
N ASP A 239 6.82 -14.88 -12.29
CA ASP A 239 5.47 -15.09 -11.77
C ASP A 239 5.29 -14.41 -10.40
N LEU A 240 6.40 -14.21 -9.67
CA LEU A 240 6.45 -13.34 -8.49
C LEU A 240 6.56 -11.89 -8.97
N LYS A 241 5.43 -11.19 -9.03
CA LYS A 241 5.31 -9.79 -9.47
C LYS A 241 5.38 -8.82 -8.30
N CYS A 242 5.25 -7.52 -8.59
CA CYS A 242 5.19 -6.49 -7.57
C CYS A 242 3.84 -5.76 -7.52
N ILE A 243 3.59 -5.13 -6.38
CA ILE A 243 2.58 -4.07 -6.22
C ILE A 243 3.25 -2.84 -5.59
N PHE A 244 2.79 -1.65 -5.93
CA PHE A 244 3.43 -0.39 -5.50
C PHE A 244 2.50 0.47 -4.66
N ASP A 245 2.99 1.01 -3.55
CA ASP A 245 2.37 2.18 -2.93
C ASP A 245 2.54 3.39 -3.86
N THR A 246 1.42 3.99 -4.25
CA THR A 246 1.34 5.15 -5.12
C THR A 246 0.70 6.35 -4.41
N SER A 247 0.40 6.23 -3.11
CA SER A 247 -0.25 7.25 -2.28
C SER A 247 0.41 8.63 -2.32
N ARG A 248 1.74 8.70 -2.54
CA ARG A 248 2.55 9.93 -2.48
C ARG A 248 3.62 10.05 -3.57
N ASN A 249 3.60 9.21 -4.61
CA ASN A 249 4.74 9.02 -5.52
C ASN A 249 4.70 9.82 -6.85
N TYR A 250 3.79 10.78 -7.02
CA TYR A 250 3.53 11.44 -8.31
C TYR A 250 4.75 12.11 -8.95
N HIS A 251 5.59 12.75 -8.14
CA HIS A 251 6.82 13.42 -8.59
C HIS A 251 8.09 12.55 -8.47
N GLY A 252 7.96 11.30 -8.02
CA GLY A 252 9.09 10.46 -7.66
C GLY A 252 9.73 10.85 -6.32
N GLY A 253 10.76 10.10 -5.91
CA GLY A 253 11.48 10.34 -4.67
C GLY A 253 12.44 11.52 -4.78
N PRO A 254 12.55 12.38 -3.75
CA PRO A 254 13.45 13.53 -3.79
C PRO A 254 14.91 13.09 -3.82
N SER A 255 15.77 13.82 -4.54
CA SER A 255 17.20 13.48 -4.71
C SER A 255 18.03 13.55 -3.42
N SER A 256 17.45 14.05 -2.33
CA SER A 256 17.99 14.03 -0.98
C SER A 256 17.79 12.69 -0.25
N ASN A 257 17.02 11.76 -0.83
CA ASN A 257 16.46 10.58 -0.16
C ASN A 257 15.64 10.93 1.10
N GLU A 258 15.01 12.10 1.12
CA GLU A 258 14.04 12.43 2.17
C GLU A 258 12.82 11.52 2.11
N TRP A 259 12.35 11.10 3.29
CA TRP A 259 11.21 10.20 3.46
C TRP A 259 10.15 10.73 4.45
N CYS A 260 10.48 11.71 5.28
CA CYS A 260 9.59 12.18 6.36
C CYS A 260 8.83 13.43 5.89
N ASN A 261 7.51 13.31 5.69
CA ASN A 261 6.59 14.38 5.30
C ASN A 261 7.12 15.25 4.11
N VAL A 262 7.46 14.63 2.98
CA VAL A 262 8.11 15.30 1.84
C VAL A 262 7.20 16.39 1.23
N LYS A 263 7.70 17.63 1.13
CA LYS A 263 7.01 18.80 0.55
C LYS A 263 6.85 18.68 -0.96
N SER A 264 7.88 18.23 -1.67
CA SER A 264 7.88 18.04 -3.12
C SER A 264 6.99 16.88 -3.63
N ALA A 265 6.32 16.14 -2.75
CA ALA A 265 5.52 14.97 -3.09
C ALA A 265 4.08 15.32 -3.54
N GLY A 266 3.47 14.41 -4.31
CA GLY A 266 2.08 14.51 -4.78
C GLY A 266 1.40 13.13 -4.79
N ILE A 267 0.08 13.09 -4.62
CA ILE A 267 -0.70 11.83 -4.71
C ILE A 267 -0.52 11.23 -6.11
N GLY A 268 0.02 10.01 -6.18
CA GLY A 268 0.35 9.31 -7.42
C GLY A 268 -0.86 8.63 -8.07
N SER A 269 -0.60 7.61 -8.89
CA SER A 269 -1.63 6.84 -9.60
C SER A 269 -2.75 6.36 -8.66
N LEU A 270 -3.99 6.31 -9.17
CA LEU A 270 -5.13 5.80 -8.41
C LEU A 270 -5.00 4.28 -8.15
N PRO A 271 -5.55 3.72 -7.05
CA PRO A 271 -5.51 2.29 -6.80
C PRO A 271 -6.25 1.50 -7.89
N SER A 272 -5.57 0.56 -8.55
CA SER A 272 -6.11 -0.19 -9.69
C SER A 272 -5.23 -1.38 -10.05
N SER A 273 -5.82 -2.45 -10.60
CA SER A 273 -5.11 -3.54 -11.28
C SER A 273 -4.71 -3.20 -12.73
N GLU A 274 -5.26 -2.13 -13.30
CA GLU A 274 -4.96 -1.67 -14.66
C GLU A 274 -3.68 -0.81 -14.69
N THR A 275 -2.57 -1.38 -14.24
CA THR A 275 -1.28 -0.68 -14.06
C THR A 275 -0.63 -0.25 -15.38
N GLY A 276 -0.91 -0.99 -16.46
CA GLY A 276 -0.22 -0.87 -17.75
C GLY A 276 1.22 -1.41 -17.77
N ILE A 277 1.70 -2.05 -16.69
CA ILE A 277 3.09 -2.48 -16.53
C ILE A 277 3.14 -3.99 -16.25
N SER A 278 3.84 -4.74 -17.11
CA SER A 278 3.77 -6.21 -17.14
C SER A 278 4.23 -6.93 -15.86
N ASN A 279 5.12 -6.32 -15.07
CA ASN A 279 5.59 -6.86 -13.78
C ASN A 279 4.89 -6.26 -12.54
N VAL A 280 3.80 -5.51 -12.72
CA VAL A 280 3.07 -4.85 -11.62
C VAL A 280 1.60 -5.21 -11.68
N ASP A 281 1.10 -5.96 -10.69
CA ASP A 281 -0.31 -6.38 -10.67
C ASP A 281 -1.27 -5.28 -10.22
N TYR A 282 -0.84 -4.43 -9.29
CA TYR A 282 -1.66 -3.36 -8.72
C TYR A 282 -0.83 -2.11 -8.37
N PHE A 283 -1.44 -0.95 -8.59
CA PHE A 283 -1.17 0.25 -7.80
C PHE A 283 -2.07 0.22 -6.57
N ILE A 284 -1.51 0.49 -5.39
CA ILE A 284 -2.21 0.54 -4.10
C ILE A 284 -1.94 1.91 -3.46
N TRP A 285 -2.84 2.40 -2.60
CA TRP A 285 -2.51 3.44 -1.62
C TRP A 285 -2.39 2.77 -0.26
N ALA A 286 -1.16 2.47 0.16
CA ALA A 286 -0.92 1.76 1.43
C ALA A 286 -0.79 2.75 2.58
N LYS A 287 0.09 3.76 2.47
CA LYS A 287 0.05 4.93 3.37
C LYS A 287 -1.21 5.77 3.08
N PRO A 288 -2.03 6.12 4.09
CA PRO A 288 -3.10 7.09 3.91
C PRO A 288 -2.55 8.48 3.52
N PRO A 289 -2.96 9.06 2.38
CA PRO A 289 -2.54 10.41 2.01
C PRO A 289 -2.96 11.43 3.08
N GLY A 290 -2.00 12.17 3.62
CA GLY A 290 -2.20 13.16 4.69
C GLY A 290 -1.82 12.71 6.09
N ASP A 291 -1.69 11.40 6.38
CA ASP A 291 -1.21 10.96 7.70
C ASP A 291 0.31 11.15 7.80
N SER A 292 0.77 11.70 8.91
CA SER A 292 2.19 12.05 9.10
C SER A 292 3.10 10.82 9.20
N ASP A 293 4.36 10.99 8.82
CA ASP A 293 5.46 10.03 9.04
C ASP A 293 6.15 10.21 10.40
N GLY A 294 5.85 11.30 11.12
CA GLY A 294 6.52 11.68 12.36
C GLY A 294 6.69 13.19 12.46
N THR A 295 7.28 13.65 13.57
CA THR A 295 7.52 15.09 13.78
C THR A 295 8.53 15.68 12.79
N CYS A 296 9.40 14.84 12.23
CA CYS A 296 10.43 15.21 11.25
C CYS A 296 11.35 16.37 11.68
N ASP A 297 11.72 16.39 12.96
CA ASP A 297 12.68 17.37 13.50
C ASP A 297 14.10 17.18 12.94
N GLY A 298 14.79 18.27 12.64
CA GLY A 298 16.18 18.26 12.15
C GLY A 298 16.40 17.61 10.77
N ARG A 299 15.33 17.34 10.01
CA ARG A 299 15.36 16.68 8.69
C ARG A 299 15.69 17.69 7.56
N THR A 300 15.64 17.26 6.30
CA THR A 300 16.08 18.10 5.17
C THR A 300 15.14 19.27 4.90
N SER A 301 15.58 20.24 4.09
CA SER A 301 14.75 21.39 3.69
C SER A 301 13.46 21.01 2.95
N ASP A 302 13.39 19.81 2.36
CA ASP A 302 12.22 19.25 1.69
C ASP A 302 11.28 18.49 2.66
N SER A 303 11.63 18.34 3.93
CA SER A 303 10.77 17.74 4.96
C SER A 303 9.87 18.76 5.64
N MET A 304 8.58 18.46 5.85
CA MET A 304 7.71 19.24 6.75
C MET A 304 7.81 18.73 8.19
N GLN A 305 8.11 19.61 9.13
CA GLN A 305 7.88 19.32 10.55
C GLN A 305 6.37 19.19 10.81
N GLY A 306 5.96 18.12 11.48
CA GLY A 306 4.56 17.69 11.58
C GLY A 306 4.16 17.18 12.97
N PRO A 307 2.94 16.63 13.10
CA PRO A 307 2.53 15.89 14.29
C PRO A 307 3.21 14.52 14.34
N GLY A 308 2.97 13.74 15.40
CA GLY A 308 3.44 12.35 15.50
C GLY A 308 2.94 11.46 14.35
N ALA A 309 3.65 10.35 14.10
CA ALA A 309 3.31 9.42 13.02
C ALA A 309 1.86 8.92 13.13
N GLY A 310 1.18 8.74 12.00
CA GLY A 310 -0.23 8.31 11.98
C GLY A 310 -1.25 9.38 12.39
N VAL A 311 -0.83 10.60 12.75
CA VAL A 311 -1.74 11.74 12.97
C VAL A 311 -1.94 12.49 11.64
N PHE A 312 -3.17 12.88 11.33
CA PHE A 312 -3.47 13.67 10.12
C PHE A 312 -2.74 15.01 10.14
N PHE A 313 -1.97 15.28 9.09
CA PHE A 313 -1.20 16.49 8.91
C PHE A 313 -1.74 17.27 7.71
N ASN A 314 -2.58 18.26 7.99
CA ASN A 314 -3.33 18.99 6.96
C ASN A 314 -2.46 19.76 5.95
N ASP A 315 -1.27 20.21 6.31
CA ASP A 315 -0.41 20.97 5.39
C ASP A 315 0.34 20.03 4.42
N LEU A 316 0.78 18.87 4.93
CA LEU A 316 1.24 17.76 4.08
C LEU A 316 0.12 17.28 3.16
N PHE A 317 -1.10 17.10 3.67
CA PHE A 317 -2.27 16.71 2.87
C PHE A 317 -2.56 17.69 1.74
N GLN A 318 -2.58 19.01 2.03
CA GLN A 318 -2.77 20.05 1.03
C GLN A 318 -1.69 20.01 -0.04
N SER A 319 -0.42 19.84 0.32
CA SER A 319 0.67 19.75 -0.65
C SER A 319 0.56 18.51 -1.53
N LEU A 320 0.29 17.34 -0.92
CA LEU A 320 0.09 16.07 -1.62
C LEU A 320 -1.08 16.15 -2.62
N TRP A 321 -2.22 16.75 -2.21
CA TRP A 321 -3.39 16.93 -3.07
C TRP A 321 -3.14 17.94 -4.19
N ASN A 322 -2.66 19.14 -3.87
CA ASN A 322 -2.47 20.24 -4.81
C ASN A 322 -1.40 19.96 -5.88
N GLN A 323 -0.50 19.00 -5.63
CA GLN A 323 0.56 18.55 -6.54
C GLN A 323 0.27 17.19 -7.20
N GLY A 324 -0.75 16.46 -6.73
CA GLY A 324 -1.05 15.09 -7.16
C GLY A 324 -2.08 14.96 -8.29
N ILE A 325 -2.23 13.72 -8.77
CA ILE A 325 -3.07 13.32 -9.92
C ILE A 325 -4.49 13.87 -9.88
N MET A 326 -5.06 14.01 -8.68
CA MET A 326 -6.43 14.48 -8.46
C MET A 326 -6.64 15.89 -9.01
N VAL A 327 -5.67 16.78 -8.81
CA VAL A 327 -5.71 18.15 -9.31
C VAL A 327 -5.10 18.22 -10.72
N THR A 328 -3.92 17.62 -10.95
CA THR A 328 -3.17 17.78 -12.19
C THR A 328 -3.79 17.10 -13.41
N GLU A 329 -4.47 15.97 -13.22
CA GLU A 329 -5.03 15.15 -14.31
C GLU A 329 -6.54 14.92 -14.19
N LYS A 330 -7.06 14.72 -12.98
CA LYS A 330 -8.50 14.46 -12.76
C LYS A 330 -9.31 15.76 -12.60
N GLY A 331 -8.65 16.93 -12.62
CA GLY A 331 -9.30 18.24 -12.71
C GLY A 331 -10.07 18.67 -11.46
N TYR A 332 -9.80 18.07 -10.30
CA TYR A 332 -10.35 18.54 -9.03
C TYR A 332 -9.75 19.92 -8.66
N PRO A 333 -10.48 20.78 -7.94
CA PRO A 333 -9.90 22.02 -7.42
C PRO A 333 -8.81 21.73 -6.38
N ALA A 334 -7.77 22.56 -6.36
CA ALA A 334 -6.82 22.60 -5.25
C ALA A 334 -7.50 23.17 -4.00
N ILE A 335 -7.00 22.80 -2.82
CA ILE A 335 -7.57 23.21 -1.51
C ILE A 335 -7.30 24.70 -1.23
N ASP A 336 -6.34 25.32 -1.93
CA ASP A 336 -6.14 26.77 -1.99
C ASP A 336 -7.21 27.52 -2.83
N GLY A 337 -8.20 26.80 -3.38
CA GLY A 337 -9.26 27.33 -4.22
C GLY A 337 -8.87 27.49 -5.70
N THR A 338 -7.62 27.20 -6.09
CA THR A 338 -7.19 27.32 -7.49
C THR A 338 -7.64 26.11 -8.32
N VAL A 339 -8.42 26.36 -9.38
CA VAL A 339 -8.64 25.35 -10.43
C VAL A 339 -7.43 25.36 -11.35
N ARG A 340 -6.45 24.52 -11.02
CA ARG A 340 -5.20 24.34 -11.79
C ARG A 340 -5.52 23.60 -13.08
N SER A 341 -5.96 24.33 -14.09
CA SER A 341 -6.38 23.80 -15.38
C SER A 341 -5.26 22.96 -16.01
N SER A 342 -5.59 21.74 -16.47
CA SER A 342 -4.66 20.80 -17.11
C SER A 342 -4.32 21.20 -18.55
N THR A 343 -3.84 22.44 -18.74
CA THR A 343 -3.35 22.94 -20.02
C THR A 343 -2.05 22.24 -20.38
N GLY A 344 -2.13 21.21 -21.23
CA GLY A 344 -0.98 20.67 -21.94
C GLY A 344 -0.23 21.79 -22.65
N SER A 345 1.08 21.88 -22.44
CA SER A 345 1.88 23.07 -22.73
C SER A 345 1.75 23.52 -24.20
N THR A 346 1.07 24.64 -24.40
CA THR A 346 0.97 25.34 -25.68
C THR A 346 1.74 26.64 -25.58
N THR A 347 3.04 26.59 -25.89
CA THR A 347 3.95 27.73 -25.77
C THR A 347 3.60 28.83 -26.78
N GLN A 348 3.06 29.95 -26.28
CA GLN A 348 2.97 31.19 -27.05
C GLN A 348 4.39 31.72 -27.34
N ALA A 349 4.86 31.55 -28.58
CA ALA A 349 6.13 32.07 -29.03
C ALA A 349 5.97 33.52 -29.54
N SER A 350 6.54 34.49 -28.81
CA SER A 350 6.74 35.84 -29.33
C SER A 350 7.75 35.84 -30.48
N SER A 351 7.48 36.63 -31.52
CA SER A 351 8.25 36.62 -32.76
C SER A 351 9.55 37.43 -32.69
N SER A 352 10.69 36.76 -32.93
CA SER A 352 11.93 37.41 -33.39
C SER A 352 12.67 36.51 -34.38
N THR A 353 13.09 37.06 -35.52
CA THR A 353 13.66 36.32 -36.66
C THR A 353 15.15 36.00 -36.50
N GLY A 354 15.56 34.75 -36.70
CA GLY A 354 16.98 34.42 -36.87
C GLY A 354 17.37 32.93 -37.00
N GLY A 355 17.63 32.46 -38.23
CA GLY A 355 18.71 31.49 -38.49
C GLY A 355 18.53 29.99 -38.22
N GLN A 356 18.10 29.25 -39.25
CA GLN A 356 18.50 27.87 -39.62
C GLN A 356 18.27 26.67 -38.67
N ASN A 357 17.38 25.78 -39.14
CA ASN A 357 17.45 24.30 -39.14
C ASN A 357 18.30 23.56 -38.07
N GLN A 358 17.63 22.78 -37.23
CA GLN A 358 17.60 21.32 -37.46
C GLN A 358 16.33 20.66 -36.92
N ASN A 359 16.06 19.44 -37.39
CA ASN A 359 14.79 18.75 -37.24
C ASN A 359 14.84 17.79 -36.04
N GLN A 360 13.91 17.89 -35.09
CA GLN A 360 13.61 16.78 -34.18
C GLN A 360 12.17 16.85 -33.66
N ASN A 361 11.47 15.72 -33.74
CA ASN A 361 10.06 15.58 -33.42
C ASN A 361 9.91 14.71 -32.16
N LYS A 362 9.24 15.22 -31.12
CA LYS A 362 8.85 14.45 -29.93
C LYS A 362 7.45 14.85 -29.46
N GLY A 363 6.46 14.11 -29.92
CA GLY A 363 5.19 13.92 -29.23
C GLY A 363 5.02 12.45 -28.85
N GLN A 364 4.28 12.19 -27.77
CA GLN A 364 3.65 10.90 -27.40
C GLN A 364 4.51 9.62 -27.53
N GLU A 365 5.00 9.12 -26.40
CA GLU A 365 5.57 7.77 -26.30
C GLU A 365 4.74 6.89 -25.35
N ALA A 366 3.70 6.26 -25.90
CA ALA A 366 3.07 5.09 -25.31
C ALA A 366 3.78 3.85 -25.87
N ALA A 367 4.86 3.42 -25.21
CA ALA A 367 5.70 2.32 -25.68
C ALA A 367 5.15 0.95 -25.29
N VAL A 368 4.86 0.11 -26.29
CA VAL A 368 4.55 -1.31 -26.10
C VAL A 368 5.87 -2.09 -25.97
N TYR A 369 6.15 -2.64 -24.80
CA TYR A 369 7.37 -3.41 -24.54
C TYR A 369 7.18 -4.91 -24.84
N ASN A 370 7.76 -5.37 -25.95
CA ASN A 370 7.87 -6.79 -26.27
C ASN A 370 9.15 -7.37 -25.63
N ALA A 371 9.03 -8.44 -24.85
CA ALA A 371 10.16 -9.15 -24.26
C ALA A 371 10.80 -10.13 -25.27
N SER A 372 12.13 -10.28 -25.22
CA SER A 372 12.86 -11.32 -25.96
C SER A 372 14.22 -11.62 -25.33
N ALA A 373 14.47 -12.90 -25.06
CA ALA A 373 15.71 -13.51 -24.56
C ALA A 373 15.67 -15.03 -24.91
N PRO A 374 16.73 -15.84 -24.71
CA PRO A 374 18.08 -15.54 -24.20
C PRO A 374 19.22 -16.05 -25.13
N ALA A 375 20.49 -15.80 -24.76
CA ALA A 375 21.64 -16.58 -25.24
C ALA A 375 22.88 -16.48 -24.32
N THR A 376 23.45 -17.62 -23.93
CA THR A 376 24.72 -17.82 -23.18
C THR A 376 25.12 -19.31 -23.27
N PRO A 377 26.35 -19.74 -22.94
CA PRO A 377 27.63 -19.01 -22.81
C PRO A 377 28.78 -19.68 -23.63
N SER A 378 30.01 -19.17 -23.54
CA SER A 378 31.24 -19.96 -23.75
C SER A 378 32.46 -19.31 -23.06
N ALA A 379 33.61 -20.01 -22.98
CA ALA A 379 34.68 -19.69 -22.01
C ALA A 379 36.14 -19.91 -22.53
N ALA A 380 37.10 -19.57 -21.65
CA ALA A 380 38.48 -20.09 -21.52
C ALA A 380 39.71 -19.32 -22.11
N LEU A 381 40.40 -18.61 -21.20
CA LEU A 381 41.82 -18.78 -20.79
C LEU A 381 43.04 -18.31 -21.65
N LYS A 382 44.08 -17.81 -20.91
CA LYS A 382 45.54 -17.70 -21.22
C LYS A 382 46.01 -16.56 -22.18
N THR A 383 47.23 -15.97 -22.12
CA THR A 383 48.38 -15.97 -21.15
C THR A 383 49.39 -14.84 -21.46
N GLY A 384 49.96 -14.17 -20.44
CA GLY A 384 51.24 -13.41 -20.47
C GLY A 384 51.29 -12.09 -21.29
N GLY A 385 52.26 -11.18 -21.12
CA GLY A 385 53.32 -11.07 -20.11
C GLY A 385 54.38 -9.99 -20.45
N SER A 386 55.07 -9.45 -19.42
CA SER A 386 56.26 -8.57 -19.47
C SER A 386 56.12 -7.05 -19.71
N THR A 387 56.92 -6.28 -18.93
CA THR A 387 57.06 -4.81 -18.86
C THR A 387 58.29 -4.32 -19.67
N PRO A 388 58.56 -2.99 -19.86
CA PRO A 388 59.17 -2.14 -18.79
C PRO A 388 58.70 -0.66 -18.74
N SER A 389 59.13 0.03 -17.68
CA SER A 389 58.67 1.35 -17.21
C SER A 389 59.35 2.56 -17.85
N THR A 390 58.70 3.73 -17.74
CA THR A 390 59.37 5.05 -17.58
C THR A 390 58.63 5.88 -16.50
N THR A 391 59.30 6.91 -15.96
CA THR A 391 58.96 7.51 -14.65
C THR A 391 58.63 9.00 -14.74
N SER A 392 57.64 9.48 -13.99
CA SER A 392 57.58 10.89 -13.54
C SER A 392 56.69 11.09 -12.29
N THR A 393 57.16 11.96 -11.39
CA THR A 393 56.47 12.49 -10.19
C THR A 393 57.00 13.92 -9.97
N PRO A 394 56.19 14.91 -9.57
CA PRO A 394 55.94 15.16 -8.14
C PRO A 394 54.49 15.64 -7.82
N ALA A 395 53.84 15.10 -6.78
CA ALA A 395 53.67 15.70 -5.44
C ALA A 395 52.31 16.44 -5.23
N PRO A 396 51.79 16.60 -3.99
CA PRO A 396 50.34 16.78 -3.76
C PRO A 396 49.90 18.08 -3.06
N ALA A 397 48.59 18.35 -3.14
CA ALA A 397 47.81 19.31 -2.36
C ALA A 397 46.31 18.90 -2.45
N ASP A 398 45.41 19.15 -1.50
CA ASP A 398 45.53 19.61 -0.11
C ASP A 398 44.33 19.05 0.69
N GLN A 399 44.45 18.81 2.00
CA GLN A 399 43.31 18.45 2.87
C GLN A 399 43.47 19.04 4.27
N THR A 400 42.58 19.95 4.63
CA THR A 400 42.53 20.58 5.95
C THR A 400 41.69 19.77 6.94
N ASN A 401 42.16 19.75 8.19
CA ASN A 401 41.56 18.96 9.28
C ASN A 401 40.29 19.62 9.83
N TYR A 402 39.43 18.82 10.45
CA TYR A 402 39.12 19.09 11.86
C TYR A 402 39.24 17.80 12.70
N LYS A 403 39.79 17.94 13.91
CA LYS A 403 40.11 16.81 14.80
C LYS A 403 38.98 16.55 15.80
N SER A 404 38.82 15.29 16.19
CA SER A 404 38.54 14.94 17.59
C SER A 404 39.39 13.74 17.99
N THR A 405 39.88 13.72 19.23
CA THR A 405 40.91 12.78 19.70
C THR A 405 40.41 11.86 20.81
N GLY A 406 40.60 10.56 20.61
CA GLY A 406 40.88 9.60 21.68
C GLY A 406 39.69 9.10 22.51
N THR A 407 39.70 7.88 23.05
CA THR A 407 40.71 6.80 22.94
C THR A 407 40.02 5.44 23.08
N GLN A 408 40.44 4.45 22.30
CA GLN A 408 40.00 3.05 22.45
C GLN A 408 40.80 2.32 23.53
N THR A 409 40.15 1.47 24.31
CA THR A 409 40.74 0.19 24.73
C THR A 409 39.66 -0.89 24.84
N ASN A 410 39.91 -2.06 24.26
CA ASN A 410 39.13 -3.28 24.53
C ASN A 410 39.46 -3.82 25.93
N LEU A 411 38.63 -4.72 26.47
CA LEU A 411 39.03 -6.10 26.73
C LEU A 411 37.82 -7.00 27.04
N GLN A 412 38.04 -8.32 27.02
CA GLN A 412 36.99 -9.34 26.94
C GLN A 412 37.31 -10.51 27.88
N ALA A 413 36.28 -10.99 28.59
CA ALA A 413 36.18 -12.27 29.34
C ALA A 413 37.18 -12.55 30.48
N GLY A 414 36.64 -13.04 31.60
CA GLY A 414 37.37 -13.58 32.74
C GLY A 414 36.37 -14.13 33.76
N ASP A 415 36.55 -15.39 34.18
CA ASP A 415 35.64 -16.13 35.06
C ASP A 415 36.25 -16.31 36.47
N ALA A 416 35.50 -16.97 37.36
CA ALA A 416 35.85 -17.50 38.69
C ALA A 416 35.44 -16.70 39.95
N THR A 417 35.06 -17.49 40.95
CA THR A 417 34.46 -17.15 42.25
C THR A 417 35.46 -16.68 43.32
N SER A 418 35.05 -15.75 44.21
CA SER A 418 35.33 -15.79 45.67
C SER A 418 34.68 -14.62 46.45
N ALA A 419 34.55 -14.78 47.77
CA ALA A 419 34.16 -13.76 48.78
C ALA A 419 34.98 -14.03 50.08
N PRO A 420 34.87 -13.28 51.21
CA PRO A 420 34.10 -12.06 51.52
C PRO A 420 34.91 -10.96 52.31
N THR A 421 34.22 -9.90 52.82
CA THR A 421 34.60 -9.00 53.97
C THR A 421 35.84 -8.06 53.84
N THR A 422 36.01 -6.91 54.55
CA THR A 422 35.23 -6.16 55.59
C THR A 422 35.56 -4.63 55.64
N THR A 423 34.52 -3.79 55.71
CA THR A 423 34.22 -2.71 56.71
C THR A 423 35.21 -1.58 57.13
N SER A 424 34.83 -0.30 56.88
CA SER A 424 34.69 0.84 57.87
C SER A 424 34.16 2.12 57.15
N THR A 425 33.10 2.86 57.54
CA THR A 425 32.71 3.62 58.78
C THR A 425 33.22 5.09 58.76
N PRO A 426 32.47 6.19 59.12
CA PRO A 426 31.14 6.31 59.79
C PRO A 426 30.06 7.30 59.20
N THR A 427 28.86 7.18 59.82
CA THR A 427 27.66 8.06 60.03
C THR A 427 27.91 9.56 60.44
N PRO A 428 26.90 10.51 60.57
CA PRO A 428 25.65 10.35 61.38
C PRO A 428 24.35 11.25 61.18
N VAL A 429 23.16 10.70 61.55
CA VAL A 429 21.83 11.30 61.97
C VAL A 429 21.13 12.40 61.09
N SER A 430 19.80 12.68 61.05
CA SER A 430 18.52 12.33 61.75
C SER A 430 17.33 12.54 60.75
N LYS A 431 15.98 12.64 61.00
CA LYS A 431 14.87 12.21 61.92
C LYS A 431 13.55 12.77 61.29
N ALA A 432 12.28 12.49 61.63
CA ALA A 432 11.52 11.58 62.53
C ALA A 432 10.08 11.39 61.95
N ALA A 433 9.04 11.09 62.76
CA ALA A 433 7.63 10.88 62.34
C ALA A 433 6.61 11.26 63.45
N ASP A 434 5.30 11.27 63.15
CA ASP A 434 4.20 11.17 64.14
C ASP A 434 2.90 10.55 63.54
N SER A 435 1.78 10.55 64.28
CA SER A 435 0.78 9.47 64.33
C SER A 435 -0.69 9.95 64.30
N GLN A 436 -1.67 9.07 64.00
CA GLN A 436 -2.86 8.77 64.84
C GLN A 436 -3.90 7.83 64.18
N GLN A 437 -4.95 7.46 64.94
CA GLN A 437 -5.95 6.40 64.69
C GLN A 437 -7.31 6.83 65.28
N ILE A 438 -8.46 6.51 64.65
CA ILE A 438 -9.81 6.46 65.26
C ILE A 438 -10.82 5.75 64.34
N SER A 439 -11.97 5.31 64.89
CA SER A 439 -13.03 4.54 64.19
C SER A 439 -14.44 5.05 64.54
N THR A 440 -15.45 4.82 63.69
CA THR A 440 -16.89 4.85 64.06
C THR A 440 -17.78 4.20 62.98
N GLU A 441 -19.07 3.98 63.27
CA GLU A 441 -19.94 3.01 62.60
C GLU A 441 -21.11 3.59 61.77
N SER A 442 -21.56 2.77 60.80
CA SER A 442 -22.97 2.49 60.41
C SER A 442 -24.05 3.58 60.38
N SER A 443 -24.71 3.70 59.22
CA SER A 443 -26.16 3.95 59.11
C SER A 443 -26.69 3.42 57.78
N ASN A 444 -27.87 2.78 57.79
CA ASN A 444 -28.51 2.22 56.60
C ASN A 444 -29.73 3.07 56.22
N SER A 445 -29.91 3.44 54.94
CA SER A 445 -31.19 3.97 54.44
C SER A 445 -31.41 3.62 52.96
N THR A 446 -32.61 3.15 52.63
CA THR A 446 -32.91 2.58 51.31
C THR A 446 -33.35 3.67 50.34
N THR A 447 -32.54 3.93 49.32
CA THR A 447 -32.92 4.78 48.17
C THR A 447 -32.95 3.93 46.90
N MET A 448 -34.02 4.07 46.10
CA MET A 448 -34.17 3.36 44.82
C MET A 448 -33.03 3.73 43.86
N GLY A 449 -32.14 2.79 43.58
CA GLY A 449 -30.88 3.06 42.87
C GLY A 449 -31.08 3.51 41.42
N ALA A 450 -30.38 4.58 41.02
CA ALA A 450 -30.44 5.17 39.68
C ALA A 450 -30.18 4.17 38.54
N GLY A 451 -29.43 3.09 38.80
CA GLY A 451 -29.20 2.01 37.85
C GLY A 451 -30.47 1.37 37.29
N VAL A 452 -31.58 1.31 38.05
CA VAL A 452 -32.87 0.76 37.55
C VAL A 452 -33.49 1.68 36.50
N ILE A 453 -33.41 3.00 36.71
CA ILE A 453 -33.91 4.01 35.75
C ILE A 453 -33.07 3.99 34.47
N VAL A 454 -31.74 3.87 34.60
CA VAL A 454 -30.83 3.71 33.45
C VAL A 454 -31.12 2.41 32.68
N LEU A 455 -31.36 1.29 33.36
CA LEU A 455 -31.69 0.03 32.70
C LEU A 455 -33.00 0.11 31.91
N ILE A 456 -34.05 0.72 32.49
CA ILE A 456 -35.34 0.93 31.82
C ILE A 456 -35.19 1.86 30.61
N ALA A 457 -34.39 2.93 30.72
CA ALA A 457 -34.11 3.84 29.60
C ALA A 457 -33.35 3.14 28.46
N LEU A 458 -32.35 2.30 28.78
CA LEU A 458 -31.60 1.51 27.78
C LEU A 458 -32.48 0.47 27.08
N VAL A 459 -33.35 -0.24 27.82
CA VAL A 459 -34.31 -1.18 27.24
C VAL A 459 -35.33 -0.46 26.35
N ALA A 460 -35.83 0.70 26.75
CA ALA A 460 -36.73 1.52 25.93
C ALA A 460 -36.05 1.99 24.64
N ALA A 461 -34.80 2.46 24.72
CA ALA A 461 -34.01 2.86 23.54
C ALA A 461 -33.77 1.68 22.58
N ALA A 462 -33.43 0.49 23.11
CA ALA A 462 -33.25 -0.72 22.31
C ALA A 462 -34.55 -1.15 21.60
N VAL A 463 -35.70 -1.08 22.27
CA VAL A 463 -37.01 -1.38 21.66
C VAL A 463 -37.35 -0.38 20.54
N VAL A 464 -37.08 0.92 20.73
CA VAL A 464 -37.28 1.93 19.67
C VAL A 464 -36.34 1.69 18.48
N ALA A 465 -35.07 1.36 18.71
CA ALA A 465 -34.12 1.02 17.65
C ALA A 465 -34.56 -0.23 16.85
N LEU A 466 -35.01 -1.28 17.54
CA LEU A 466 -35.55 -2.49 16.90
C LEU A 466 -36.81 -2.18 16.08
N ALA A 467 -37.73 -1.36 16.58
CA ALA A 467 -38.92 -0.93 15.85
C ALA A 467 -38.58 -0.12 14.58
N ALA A 468 -37.53 0.72 14.64
CA ALA A 468 -37.01 1.44 13.47
C ALA A 468 -36.40 0.48 12.43
N ILE A 469 -35.57 -0.48 12.85
CA ILE A 469 -34.96 -1.49 11.98
C ILE A 469 -36.02 -2.36 11.29
N VAL A 470 -37.04 -2.81 12.03
CA VAL A 470 -38.19 -3.56 11.47
C VAL A 470 -38.96 -2.71 10.45
N SER A 471 -39.17 -1.42 10.74
CA SER A 471 -39.83 -0.49 9.82
C SER A 471 -39.03 -0.26 8.53
N ILE A 472 -37.71 -0.14 8.62
CA ILE A 472 -36.80 -0.01 7.47
C ILE A 472 -36.84 -1.28 6.62
N ARG A 473 -36.68 -2.47 7.24
CA ARG A 473 -36.78 -3.76 6.53
C ARG A 473 -38.15 -3.96 5.87
N HIS A 474 -39.24 -3.51 6.50
CA HIS A 474 -40.57 -3.57 5.88
C HIS A 474 -40.70 -2.63 4.67
N ARG A 475 -40.14 -1.41 4.73
CA ARG A 475 -40.06 -0.50 3.57
C ARG A 475 -39.23 -1.08 2.43
N GLN A 476 -38.05 -1.63 2.72
CA GLN A 476 -37.20 -2.30 1.71
C GLN A 476 -37.94 -3.47 1.05
N LYS A 477 -38.60 -4.34 1.83
CA LYS A 477 -39.38 -5.46 1.30
C LYS A 477 -40.56 -4.99 0.43
N LYS A 478 -41.19 -3.86 0.77
CA LYS A 478 -42.22 -3.24 -0.09
C LYS A 478 -41.64 -2.76 -1.43
N MET A 479 -40.47 -2.09 -1.42
CA MET A 479 -39.83 -1.63 -2.66
C MET A 479 -39.38 -2.80 -3.57
N ILE A 480 -38.82 -3.86 -2.99
CA ILE A 480 -38.44 -5.08 -3.73
C ILE A 480 -39.67 -5.76 -4.37
N ASN A 481 -40.81 -5.78 -3.68
CA ASN A 481 -42.05 -6.32 -4.25
C ASN A 481 -42.62 -5.42 -5.36
N SER A 482 -42.55 -4.10 -5.21
CA SER A 482 -42.94 -3.16 -6.28
C SER A 482 -42.08 -3.34 -7.54
N ALA A 483 -40.77 -3.50 -7.39
CA ALA A 483 -39.83 -3.71 -8.50
C ALA A 483 -40.04 -5.04 -9.27
N LYS A 484 -40.79 -5.99 -8.71
CA LYS A 484 -41.12 -7.27 -9.35
C LYS A 484 -42.42 -7.25 -10.19
N THR A 485 -43.08 -6.10 -10.31
CA THR A 485 -44.37 -5.98 -11.03
C THR A 485 -44.34 -4.79 -11.99
N PRO A 486 -43.82 -4.95 -13.23
CA PRO A 486 -43.90 -3.89 -14.23
C PRO A 486 -45.33 -3.73 -14.75
N GLU A 487 -45.95 -2.56 -14.58
CA GLU A 487 -47.22 -2.24 -15.23
C GLU A 487 -47.02 -2.14 -16.75
N LEU A 488 -47.65 -3.05 -17.49
CA LEU A 488 -47.55 -3.15 -18.95
C LEU A 488 -48.47 -2.13 -19.66
N SER A 489 -48.45 -0.86 -19.22
CA SER A 489 -49.41 0.17 -19.65
C SER A 489 -48.82 1.59 -19.72
N ALA A 490 -47.56 1.71 -20.14
CA ALA A 490 -46.87 3.00 -20.36
C ALA A 490 -45.96 3.00 -21.60
N LEU A 491 -46.49 2.54 -22.75
CA LEU A 491 -45.81 2.66 -24.06
C LEU A 491 -46.60 3.58 -24.98
N ALA A 492 -45.99 4.70 -25.37
CA ALA A 492 -46.54 5.63 -26.37
C ALA A 492 -46.40 5.03 -27.79
N PRO A 493 -47.33 5.34 -28.73
CA PRO A 493 -47.27 4.82 -30.09
C PRO A 493 -46.12 5.43 -30.89
N LEU A 494 -45.44 4.60 -31.69
CA LEU A 494 -44.39 5.02 -32.61
C LEU A 494 -44.97 5.86 -33.79
N PRO A 495 -44.29 6.94 -34.21
CA PRO A 495 -44.75 7.76 -35.33
C PRO A 495 -44.52 7.05 -36.68
N THR A 496 -45.60 6.83 -37.43
CA THR A 496 -45.53 6.27 -38.79
C THR A 496 -45.29 7.36 -39.84
N THR A 497 -44.05 7.56 -40.26
CA THR A 497 -43.71 8.34 -41.46
C THR A 497 -42.95 7.49 -42.47
N ILE A 498 -43.66 7.05 -43.51
CA ILE A 498 -43.07 6.37 -44.67
C ILE A 498 -42.34 7.42 -45.52
N VAL A 499 -41.10 7.14 -45.91
CA VAL A 499 -40.34 7.95 -46.88
C VAL A 499 -39.70 6.99 -47.89
N ASP A 500 -39.99 7.20 -49.17
CA ASP A 500 -39.50 6.39 -50.29
C ASP A 500 -37.98 6.53 -50.47
N PHE A 501 -37.26 5.41 -50.52
CA PHE A 501 -35.85 5.36 -50.90
C PHE A 501 -35.63 4.64 -52.22
N ARG A 502 -35.70 5.40 -53.33
CA ARG A 502 -35.31 4.95 -54.66
C ARG A 502 -33.77 4.87 -54.76
N PRO A 503 -33.17 3.73 -55.15
CA PRO A 503 -31.72 3.58 -55.14
C PRO A 503 -31.05 4.28 -56.33
N HIS A 504 -30.19 5.26 -56.05
CA HIS A 504 -29.26 5.81 -57.04
C HIS A 504 -27.96 4.97 -57.07
N ARG A 505 -27.56 4.53 -58.26
CA ARG A 505 -26.19 4.03 -58.50
C ARG A 505 -25.23 5.22 -58.59
N THR A 506 -24.09 5.10 -57.93
CA THR A 506 -22.91 5.95 -58.18
C THR A 506 -21.69 5.05 -58.38
N THR A 507 -20.89 5.34 -59.41
CA THR A 507 -19.78 4.49 -59.85
C THR A 507 -18.48 4.82 -59.12
N LEU A 508 -17.73 3.79 -58.71
CA LEU A 508 -16.37 3.92 -58.21
C LEU A 508 -15.45 4.49 -59.30
N SER A 509 -14.75 5.59 -58.99
CA SER A 509 -13.63 6.09 -59.79
C SER A 509 -12.32 5.74 -59.11
N ARG A 510 -11.38 5.14 -59.83
CA ARG A 510 -9.99 4.96 -59.37
C ARG A 510 -9.22 6.26 -59.61
N ASN A 511 -8.49 6.74 -58.60
CA ASN A 511 -7.46 7.76 -58.77
C ASN A 511 -6.09 7.07 -58.93
N PRO A 512 -5.43 7.13 -60.10
CA PRO A 512 -4.15 6.49 -60.34
C PRO A 512 -2.98 7.49 -60.20
N ASN A 513 -2.60 7.83 -58.96
CA ASN A 513 -1.31 8.49 -58.67
C ASN A 513 -0.99 8.43 -57.17
N ILE A 514 -0.11 7.50 -56.79
CA ILE A 514 0.91 7.58 -55.72
C ILE A 514 1.83 6.38 -55.97
N LEU A 515 3.15 6.62 -55.91
CA LEU A 515 4.24 5.64 -55.94
C LEU A 515 4.84 5.54 -54.54
#